data_AF-A0A162KK41-F1
#
_entry.id   AF-A0A162KK41-F1
#
_cell.length_a   1.000
_cell.length_b   1.000
_cell.length_c   1.000
_cell.angle_alpha   90.00
_cell.angle_beta   90.00
_cell.angle_gamma   90.00
#
_symmetry.space_group_name_H-M   'P 1'
#
loop_
_entity.id
_entity.type
_entity.pdbx_description
1 polymer ?
#
loop_
_entity_poly.entity_id
_entity_poly.type
_entity_poly.pdbx_seq_one_letter_code
_entity_poly.pdbx_strand_id
1 'polypeptide(L)'
;MKGFVAAASTLALAASATPLAPRENTCAQGSKPPYGALTNSACPCWSWYKIQTGDGDCGKVASKFGVSRADIIKWNPDVSKTLDGTFYDCINFWPQQQICVGVTPPNPLPAAPCNADAPYPVGKDTVCGCKKWYKIVSGDDCGPVAGKFGISSDQLIKWNPWLSADVDGTHYACMNMWPGDNLCVATGIAPFLPVTTTLSAVSAAYHALVFALRVPFFVAFAVGYFALFHHLPLPVIARKVALWCLLGIPGIWWVDLQLDGVKRGTLADQPRHRFPHGGTVIAANFTSPIDVVYLAAIFDPIFTVAYPGTRRVRRVGLFAAVLAALAPPPSAADRPRDSELVSLRQLLEQYPDRPIAVFPECTTTNGKAILPLSPSLLECPADVQIFPVSLRYTPADVTTPVPGRWVSFLWNLLSRPTTCIRVRIAEGQSNTSAASTNGASTNGQVRSRGADAGDVSAEEQRVLDAIAEALARLGRVKRVGLTVEDKSAFVKALHRKRS
;
A
#
# COMPACT_ATOMS: atom_id res chain seq x y z
N MET A 1 20.55 32.15 70.81
CA MET A 1 22.02 32.23 70.69
C MET A 1 22.49 31.09 69.78
N LYS A 2 23.33 31.35 68.75
CA LYS A 2 24.22 30.40 68.00
C LYS A 2 23.50 29.17 67.35
N GLY A 3 23.56 28.87 66.04
CA GLY A 3 24.71 28.49 65.20
C GLY A 3 24.65 26.97 64.89
N PHE A 4 25.02 26.41 63.72
CA PHE A 4 25.62 26.96 62.50
C PHE A 4 25.30 26.09 61.24
N VAL A 5 24.86 26.73 60.14
CA VAL A 5 25.17 26.50 58.70
C VAL A 5 25.76 25.14 58.20
N ALA A 6 25.03 24.47 57.28
CA ALA A 6 25.43 23.71 56.05
C ALA A 6 26.51 22.56 56.09
N ALA A 7 26.62 21.59 55.17
CA ALA A 7 25.87 21.15 53.96
C ALA A 7 26.20 19.67 53.58
N ALA A 8 25.34 19.02 52.77
CA ALA A 8 25.59 17.93 51.76
C ALA A 8 26.43 16.66 52.15
N SER A 9 26.12 15.42 51.72
CA SER A 9 25.62 15.01 50.39
C SER A 9 25.14 13.54 50.33
N THR A 10 24.20 13.27 49.41
CA THR A 10 23.89 12.01 48.67
C THR A 10 24.29 10.61 49.21
N LEU A 11 23.29 9.72 49.34
CA LEU A 11 23.10 8.58 48.43
C LEU A 11 21.75 7.88 48.64
N ALA A 12 21.05 7.56 47.54
CA ALA A 12 19.79 6.83 47.57
C ALA A 12 20.03 5.32 47.45
N LEU A 13 19.25 4.52 48.18
CA LEU A 13 19.17 3.07 47.95
C LEU A 13 17.72 2.68 47.60
N ALA A 14 17.57 1.90 46.53
CA ALA A 14 16.28 1.56 45.96
C ALA A 14 15.58 0.46 46.76
N ALA A 15 14.25 0.55 46.88
CA ALA A 15 13.43 -0.54 47.39
C ALA A 15 13.43 -1.69 46.36
N SER A 16 13.99 -2.84 46.74
CA SER A 16 13.95 -4.05 45.92
C SER A 16 12.67 -4.83 46.23
N ALA A 17 11.83 -5.05 45.21
CA ALA A 17 10.58 -5.78 45.34
C ALA A 17 10.82 -7.28 45.55
N THR A 18 10.02 -7.90 46.42
CA THR A 18 10.01 -9.36 46.67
C THR A 18 9.54 -10.12 45.43
N PRO A 19 10.21 -11.20 45.01
CA PRO A 19 9.77 -12.01 43.88
C PRO A 19 8.57 -12.91 44.24
N LEU A 20 7.61 -12.99 43.33
CA LEU A 20 6.52 -13.98 43.39
C LEU A 20 7.06 -15.39 43.18
N ALA A 21 6.58 -16.35 43.97
CA ALA A 21 6.91 -17.77 43.80
C ALA A 21 6.18 -18.36 42.57
N PRO A 22 6.87 -19.04 41.64
CA PRO A 22 6.23 -19.81 40.57
C PRO A 22 5.82 -21.20 41.06
N ARG A 23 4.68 -21.72 40.57
CA ARG A 23 4.35 -23.14 40.67
C ARG A 23 4.00 -23.73 39.30
N GLU A 24 4.59 -24.91 39.08
CA GLU A 24 4.26 -25.97 38.10
C GLU A 24 4.42 -25.68 36.59
N ASN A 25 5.13 -26.60 35.94
CA ASN A 25 5.60 -26.51 34.57
C ASN A 25 4.73 -27.35 33.64
N THR A 26 3.94 -26.71 32.77
CA THR A 26 3.50 -27.25 31.46
C THR A 26 3.12 -26.05 30.59
N CYS A 27 3.81 -25.81 29.47
CA CYS A 27 3.59 -24.59 28.68
C CYS A 27 2.23 -24.56 27.95
N ALA A 28 1.20 -24.04 28.60
CA ALA A 28 0.02 -23.50 27.94
C ALA A 28 0.36 -22.11 27.33
N GLN A 29 0.69 -22.12 26.02
CA GLN A 29 0.83 -21.00 25.08
C GLN A 29 1.03 -19.57 25.63
N GLY A 30 2.21 -18.98 25.33
CA GLY A 30 2.45 -17.55 25.54
C GLY A 30 3.79 -17.03 25.01
N SER A 31 4.79 -17.89 24.84
CA SER A 31 6.03 -17.61 24.12
C SER A 31 6.29 -18.71 23.10
N LYS A 32 6.48 -18.37 21.82
CA LYS A 32 6.72 -19.35 20.76
C LYS A 32 8.05 -20.09 21.01
N PRO A 33 8.07 -21.43 21.14
CA PRO A 33 9.27 -22.20 20.91
C PRO A 33 9.52 -22.31 19.40
N PRO A 34 10.73 -21.99 18.88
CA PRO A 34 11.06 -22.16 17.48
C PRO A 34 11.22 -23.65 17.11
N TYR A 35 11.21 -23.98 15.81
CA TYR A 35 11.36 -25.36 15.34
C TYR A 35 12.68 -25.99 15.85
N GLY A 36 12.58 -27.17 16.48
CA GLY A 36 13.71 -27.85 17.13
C GLY A 36 14.00 -27.39 18.56
N ALA A 37 13.13 -26.59 19.18
CA ALA A 37 13.21 -26.26 20.60
C ALA A 37 12.96 -27.48 21.52
N LEU A 38 13.59 -27.46 22.70
CA LEU A 38 13.34 -28.48 23.72
C LEU A 38 11.94 -28.33 24.33
N THR A 39 11.36 -29.45 24.75
CA THR A 39 9.93 -29.55 25.09
C THR A 39 9.59 -28.81 26.38
N ASN A 40 10.48 -28.85 27.38
CA ASN A 40 10.29 -28.25 28.69
C ASN A 40 11.06 -26.92 28.88
N SER A 41 11.51 -26.27 27.80
CA SER A 41 12.11 -24.93 27.88
C SER A 41 11.17 -23.91 28.54
N ALA A 42 11.74 -22.94 29.26
CA ALA A 42 11.00 -22.00 30.08
C ALA A 42 10.06 -21.10 29.26
N CYS A 43 8.87 -20.87 29.82
CA CYS A 43 7.85 -19.98 29.27
C CYS A 43 7.56 -18.86 30.32
N PRO A 44 7.66 -17.57 29.97
CA PRO A 44 8.03 -17.02 28.67
C PRO A 44 9.54 -17.08 28.39
N CYS A 45 9.91 -17.54 27.20
CA CYS A 45 11.24 -17.28 26.64
C CYS A 45 11.21 -16.10 25.67
N TRP A 46 12.16 -15.17 25.82
CA TRP A 46 12.31 -13.98 24.97
C TRP A 46 13.51 -14.03 24.03
N SER A 47 14.50 -14.87 24.33
CA SER A 47 15.69 -15.06 23.48
C SER A 47 15.96 -16.54 23.29
N TRP A 48 15.90 -17.02 22.05
CA TRP A 48 16.18 -18.39 21.67
C TRP A 48 17.53 -18.50 20.98
N TYR A 49 18.27 -19.56 21.30
CA TYR A 49 19.55 -19.86 20.67
C TYR A 49 19.53 -21.26 20.06
N LYS A 50 19.88 -21.34 18.78
CA LYS A 50 20.16 -22.60 18.10
C LYS A 50 21.61 -23.00 18.38
N ILE A 51 21.80 -24.13 19.06
CA ILE A 51 23.11 -24.65 19.44
C ILE A 51 23.94 -24.95 18.18
N GLN A 52 25.18 -24.48 18.17
CA GLN A 52 26.12 -24.59 17.07
C GLN A 52 27.15 -25.70 17.31
N THR A 53 27.67 -26.27 16.23
CA THR A 53 28.81 -27.19 16.30
C THR A 53 30.02 -26.48 16.90
N GLY A 54 30.50 -26.95 18.05
CA GLY A 54 31.62 -26.35 18.79
C GLY A 54 31.25 -25.67 20.13
N ASP A 55 29.95 -25.50 20.43
CA ASP A 55 29.52 -24.99 21.74
C ASP A 55 29.96 -25.91 22.88
N GLY A 56 29.68 -27.20 22.76
CA GLY A 56 30.21 -28.27 23.63
C GLY A 56 29.56 -28.39 25.02
N ASP A 57 29.11 -27.29 25.63
CA ASP A 57 28.41 -27.29 26.91
C ASP A 57 27.53 -26.03 27.11
N CYS A 58 26.64 -26.05 28.11
CA CYS A 58 25.81 -24.89 28.46
C CYS A 58 26.62 -23.68 28.96
N GLY A 59 27.81 -23.88 29.51
CA GLY A 59 28.63 -22.83 30.11
C GLY A 59 29.17 -21.85 29.06
N LYS A 60 29.73 -22.36 27.96
CA LYS A 60 30.18 -21.50 26.86
C LYS A 60 29.05 -20.71 26.23
N VAL A 61 27.86 -21.31 26.12
CA VAL A 61 26.66 -20.61 25.63
C VAL A 61 26.17 -19.58 26.66
N ALA A 62 26.17 -19.90 27.95
CA ALA A 62 25.83 -18.95 29.01
C ALA A 62 26.74 -17.69 28.95
N SER A 63 28.05 -17.87 28.78
CA SER A 63 29.01 -16.77 28.61
C SER A 63 28.75 -15.90 27.37
N LYS A 64 28.29 -16.47 26.24
CA LYS A 64 27.92 -15.70 25.04
C LYS A 64 26.75 -14.73 25.29
N PHE A 65 25.84 -15.08 26.18
CA PHE A 65 24.63 -14.31 26.49
C PHE A 65 24.71 -13.51 27.81
N GLY A 66 25.84 -13.59 28.53
CA GLY A 66 26.02 -12.89 29.81
C GLY A 66 25.15 -13.43 30.95
N VAL A 67 24.73 -14.70 30.86
CA VAL A 67 23.88 -15.38 31.85
C VAL A 67 24.67 -16.47 32.58
N SER A 68 24.14 -17.02 33.68
CA SER A 68 24.83 -18.11 34.38
C SER A 68 24.54 -19.47 33.74
N ARG A 69 25.47 -20.43 33.90
CA ARG A 69 25.24 -21.84 33.49
C ARG A 69 24.02 -22.45 34.20
N ALA A 70 23.79 -22.06 35.45
CA ALA A 70 22.64 -22.51 36.23
C ALA A 70 21.32 -21.97 35.65
N ASP A 71 21.31 -20.74 35.13
CA ASP A 71 20.13 -20.18 34.46
C ASP A 71 19.81 -20.91 33.16
N ILE A 72 20.82 -21.26 32.33
CA ILE A 72 20.59 -22.06 31.12
C ILE A 72 19.96 -23.42 31.44
N ILE A 73 20.42 -24.11 32.49
CA ILE A 73 19.85 -25.40 32.93
C ILE A 73 18.42 -25.19 33.48
N LYS A 74 18.22 -24.17 34.33
CA LYS A 74 16.91 -23.81 34.89
C LYS A 74 15.89 -23.45 33.82
N TRP A 75 16.31 -22.79 32.75
CA TRP A 75 15.46 -22.41 31.63
C TRP A 75 15.28 -23.52 30.59
N ASN A 76 16.05 -24.61 30.66
CA ASN A 76 15.97 -25.73 29.72
C ASN A 76 16.25 -27.05 30.44
N PRO A 77 15.35 -27.55 31.29
CA PRO A 77 15.56 -28.78 32.06
C PRO A 77 16.01 -29.97 31.19
N ASP A 78 15.49 -30.07 29.97
CA ASP A 78 15.79 -31.11 28.99
C ASP A 78 17.25 -31.15 28.50
N VAL A 79 18.08 -30.14 28.76
CA VAL A 79 19.54 -30.21 28.45
C VAL A 79 20.28 -31.14 29.41
N SER A 80 19.70 -31.42 30.56
CA SER A 80 20.26 -32.27 31.61
C SER A 80 19.46 -33.57 31.72
N LYS A 81 20.07 -34.64 32.22
CA LYS A 81 19.39 -35.94 32.36
C LYS A 81 19.86 -36.67 33.61
N THR A 82 18.93 -37.28 34.33
CA THR A 82 19.26 -38.25 35.38
C THR A 82 19.38 -39.64 34.76
N LEU A 83 20.47 -40.35 35.04
CA LEU A 83 20.72 -41.73 34.64
C LEU A 83 21.16 -42.49 35.91
N ASP A 84 20.50 -43.61 36.21
CA ASP A 84 20.82 -44.48 37.35
C ASP A 84 20.97 -43.74 38.70
N GLY A 85 20.07 -42.77 38.94
CA GLY A 85 20.07 -41.92 40.14
C GLY A 85 21.11 -40.80 40.15
N THR A 86 22.01 -40.76 39.16
CA THR A 86 23.04 -39.71 39.01
C THR A 86 22.57 -38.62 38.05
N PHE A 87 22.66 -37.36 38.47
CA PHE A 87 22.28 -36.20 37.64
C PHE A 87 23.45 -35.75 36.76
N TYR A 88 23.23 -35.68 35.45
CA TYR A 88 24.21 -35.22 34.47
C TYR A 88 23.75 -33.91 33.84
N ASP A 89 24.35 -32.81 34.28
CA ASP A 89 24.14 -31.48 33.71
C ASP A 89 24.56 -31.41 32.24
N CYS A 90 23.73 -30.79 31.38
CA CYS A 90 24.11 -30.42 30.00
C CYS A 90 24.56 -31.58 29.10
N ILE A 91 24.27 -32.83 29.47
CA ILE A 91 24.61 -34.03 28.69
C ILE A 91 23.77 -34.17 27.40
N ASN A 92 22.62 -33.50 27.34
CA ASN A 92 21.70 -33.52 26.22
C ASN A 92 21.73 -32.18 25.45
N PHE A 93 22.94 -31.64 25.23
CA PHE A 93 23.19 -30.33 24.63
C PHE A 93 23.76 -30.47 23.21
N TRP A 94 22.89 -30.72 22.24
CA TRP A 94 23.29 -31.10 20.88
C TRP A 94 23.15 -29.96 19.87
N PRO A 95 24.02 -29.88 18.85
CA PRO A 95 23.85 -28.95 17.74
C PRO A 95 22.47 -29.07 17.07
N GLN A 96 22.00 -27.99 16.48
CA GLN A 96 20.68 -27.82 15.85
C GLN A 96 19.48 -27.75 16.80
N GLN A 97 19.56 -28.23 18.05
CA GLN A 97 18.52 -27.99 19.06
C GLN A 97 18.43 -26.48 19.38
N GLN A 98 17.24 -26.03 19.79
CA GLN A 98 17.03 -24.66 20.25
C GLN A 98 16.71 -24.61 21.74
N ILE A 99 17.35 -23.67 22.43
CA ILE A 99 17.22 -23.47 23.88
C ILE A 99 16.90 -22.02 24.20
N CYS A 100 16.24 -21.82 25.33
CA CYS A 100 16.00 -20.50 25.90
C CYS A 100 17.29 -19.96 26.54
N VAL A 101 17.72 -18.77 26.11
CA VAL A 101 18.89 -18.06 26.66
C VAL A 101 18.52 -16.71 27.28
N GLY A 102 17.22 -16.42 27.44
CA GLY A 102 16.74 -15.26 28.18
C GLY A 102 15.23 -15.29 28.43
N VAL A 103 14.84 -15.22 29.71
CA VAL A 103 13.43 -15.16 30.16
C VAL A 103 12.96 -13.74 30.50
N THR A 104 13.82 -12.74 30.29
CA THR A 104 13.48 -11.31 30.38
C THR A 104 13.47 -10.67 28.99
N PRO A 105 12.57 -9.71 28.72
CA PRO A 105 12.59 -9.00 27.46
C PRO A 105 13.84 -8.11 27.37
N PRO A 106 14.45 -7.95 26.17
CA PRO A 106 15.57 -7.03 25.96
C PRO A 106 15.21 -5.58 26.31
N ASN A 107 16.17 -4.85 26.88
CA ASN A 107 16.03 -3.44 27.24
C ASN A 107 17.18 -2.62 26.61
N PRO A 108 16.91 -1.66 25.71
CA PRO A 108 15.60 -1.30 25.16
C PRO A 108 14.99 -2.40 24.29
N LEU A 109 13.66 -2.36 24.15
CA LEU A 109 12.93 -3.26 23.26
C LEU A 109 13.29 -3.00 21.79
N PRO A 110 13.43 -4.03 20.93
CA PRO A 110 13.60 -3.86 19.50
C PRO A 110 12.39 -3.15 18.88
N ALA A 111 12.58 -1.91 18.44
CA ALA A 111 11.59 -1.20 17.63
C ALA A 111 11.54 -1.81 16.22
N ALA A 112 10.34 -1.92 15.64
CA ALA A 112 10.23 -2.31 14.23
C ALA A 112 10.84 -1.20 13.34
N PRO A 113 11.61 -1.52 12.27
CA PRO A 113 12.45 -0.56 11.56
C PRO A 113 11.76 0.71 11.04
N CYS A 114 10.45 0.67 10.86
CA CYS A 114 9.64 1.77 10.32
C CYS A 114 8.37 2.08 11.13
N ASN A 115 8.24 1.56 12.35
CA ASN A 115 7.17 1.88 13.30
C ASN A 115 7.79 2.18 14.67
N ALA A 116 8.11 3.46 14.92
CA ALA A 116 8.78 3.90 16.15
C ALA A 116 8.02 3.52 17.43
N ASP A 117 6.68 3.63 17.40
CA ASP A 117 5.79 3.34 18.54
C ASP A 117 5.16 1.92 18.46
N ALA A 118 5.88 0.94 17.89
CA ALA A 118 5.37 -0.43 17.80
C ALA A 118 5.36 -1.12 19.18
N PRO A 119 4.24 -1.73 19.62
CA PRO A 119 4.22 -2.58 20.79
C PRO A 119 4.96 -3.90 20.50
N TYR A 120 5.67 -4.40 21.49
CA TYR A 120 6.49 -5.62 21.39
C TYR A 120 5.80 -6.82 22.08
N PRO A 121 5.94 -8.05 21.57
CA PRO A 121 6.59 -8.41 20.31
C PRO A 121 5.73 -8.06 19.09
N VAL A 122 6.38 -7.82 17.96
CA VAL A 122 5.76 -7.59 16.65
C VAL A 122 6.52 -8.41 15.62
N GLY A 123 5.80 -9.04 14.69
CA GLY A 123 6.46 -9.85 13.67
C GLY A 123 7.21 -9.00 12.63
N LYS A 124 8.23 -9.61 12.03
CA LYS A 124 9.07 -9.00 11.00
C LYS A 124 8.24 -8.58 9.78
N ASP A 125 8.68 -7.54 9.08
CA ASP A 125 8.10 -7.06 7.82
C ASP A 125 6.63 -6.56 7.96
N THR A 126 6.16 -6.31 9.20
CA THR A 126 4.90 -5.61 9.50
C THR A 126 4.87 -4.20 8.89
N VAL A 127 3.75 -3.83 8.29
CA VAL A 127 3.57 -2.61 7.48
C VAL A 127 3.94 -1.32 8.21
N CYS A 128 4.65 -0.45 7.50
CA CYS A 128 5.15 0.83 8.02
C CYS A 128 4.04 1.89 8.18
N GLY A 129 4.00 2.53 9.34
CA GLY A 129 2.98 3.54 9.69
C GLY A 129 1.69 2.93 10.20
N CYS A 130 1.76 1.83 10.96
CA CYS A 130 0.61 1.32 11.68
C CYS A 130 0.06 2.39 12.66
N LYS A 131 -1.26 2.45 12.80
CA LYS A 131 -1.99 3.38 13.67
C LYS A 131 -2.91 2.69 14.67
N LYS A 132 -3.23 1.42 14.45
CA LYS A 132 -3.94 0.59 15.42
C LYS A 132 -3.34 -0.81 15.46
N TRP A 133 -2.93 -1.20 16.64
CA TRP A 133 -2.38 -2.51 16.95
C TRP A 133 -3.45 -3.40 17.59
N TYR A 134 -3.33 -4.70 17.38
CA TYR A 134 -4.12 -5.71 18.06
C TYR A 134 -3.19 -6.76 18.65
N LYS A 135 -3.35 -7.05 19.94
CA LYS A 135 -2.65 -8.15 20.61
C LYS A 135 -3.45 -9.43 20.44
N ILE A 136 -2.85 -10.43 19.83
CA ILE A 136 -3.45 -11.73 19.56
C ILE A 136 -3.71 -12.46 20.89
N VAL A 137 -4.86 -13.11 21.01
CA VAL A 137 -5.23 -13.98 22.14
C VAL A 137 -5.39 -15.44 21.68
N SER A 138 -5.43 -16.37 22.64
CA SER A 138 -5.63 -17.79 22.34
C SER A 138 -6.98 -18.03 21.65
N GLY A 139 -6.95 -18.75 20.53
CA GLY A 139 -8.12 -19.02 19.70
C GLY A 139 -8.46 -17.93 18.67
N ASP A 140 -7.68 -16.85 18.56
CA ASP A 140 -7.79 -15.93 17.44
C ASP A 140 -7.30 -16.58 16.12
N ASP A 141 -7.97 -16.23 15.02
CA ASP A 141 -7.56 -16.50 13.65
C ASP A 141 -7.75 -15.23 12.80
N CYS A 142 -7.09 -15.16 11.64
CA CYS A 142 -7.13 -14.02 10.74
C CYS A 142 -8.54 -13.65 10.31
N GLY A 143 -9.41 -14.62 9.97
CA GLY A 143 -10.77 -14.32 9.51
C GLY A 143 -11.58 -13.56 10.57
N PRO A 144 -11.76 -14.13 11.78
CA PRO A 144 -12.42 -13.45 12.90
C PRO A 144 -11.78 -12.11 13.28
N VAL A 145 -10.45 -12.02 13.34
CA VAL A 145 -9.74 -10.79 13.73
C VAL A 145 -9.84 -9.72 12.65
N ALA A 146 -9.69 -10.07 11.37
CA ALA A 146 -9.90 -9.13 10.26
C ALA A 146 -11.35 -8.61 10.25
N GLY A 147 -12.33 -9.50 10.44
CA GLY A 147 -13.75 -9.15 10.57
C GLY A 147 -14.04 -8.16 11.70
N LYS A 148 -13.41 -8.34 12.88
CA LYS A 148 -13.49 -7.44 14.05
C LYS A 148 -13.02 -6.01 13.75
N PHE A 149 -12.16 -5.82 12.75
CA PHE A 149 -11.67 -4.51 12.32
C PHE A 149 -12.21 -4.05 10.95
N GLY A 150 -13.09 -4.82 10.32
CA GLY A 150 -13.72 -4.49 9.04
C GLY A 150 -12.77 -4.53 7.83
N ILE A 151 -11.78 -5.42 7.87
CA ILE A 151 -10.76 -5.65 6.83
C ILE A 151 -10.82 -7.10 6.34
N SER A 152 -10.22 -7.41 5.19
CA SER A 152 -10.11 -8.79 4.68
C SER A 152 -8.94 -9.55 5.33
N SER A 153 -8.99 -10.88 5.34
CA SER A 153 -7.86 -11.70 5.82
C SER A 153 -6.60 -11.44 5.01
N ASP A 154 -6.74 -11.29 3.68
CA ASP A 154 -5.64 -10.97 2.77
C ASP A 154 -5.02 -9.61 3.11
N GLN A 155 -5.85 -8.61 3.42
CA GLN A 155 -5.37 -7.30 3.89
C GLN A 155 -4.65 -7.40 5.24
N LEU A 156 -5.13 -8.26 6.16
CA LEU A 156 -4.49 -8.50 7.45
C LEU A 156 -3.11 -9.14 7.29
N ILE A 157 -3.00 -10.18 6.45
CA ILE A 157 -1.74 -10.83 6.07
C ILE A 157 -0.82 -9.85 5.37
N LYS A 158 -1.32 -9.06 4.43
CA LYS A 158 -0.52 -8.08 3.66
C LYS A 158 0.01 -6.93 4.52
N TRP A 159 -0.63 -6.67 5.66
CA TRP A 159 -0.12 -5.76 6.70
C TRP A 159 0.83 -6.43 7.69
N ASN A 160 0.80 -7.76 7.78
CA ASN A 160 1.56 -8.58 8.72
C ASN A 160 2.07 -9.85 8.01
N PRO A 161 3.00 -9.76 7.04
CA PRO A 161 3.33 -10.89 6.14
C PRO A 161 3.83 -12.12 6.89
N TRP A 162 4.44 -11.90 8.05
CA TRP A 162 4.87 -12.92 9.00
C TRP A 162 3.75 -13.84 9.54
N LEU A 163 2.48 -13.50 9.36
CA LEU A 163 1.33 -14.37 9.70
C LEU A 163 1.25 -15.60 8.78
N SER A 164 1.82 -15.54 7.58
CA SER A 164 1.92 -16.70 6.69
C SER A 164 3.23 -17.47 6.91
N ALA A 165 3.26 -18.72 6.47
CA ALA A 165 4.47 -19.52 6.34
C ALA A 165 4.42 -20.36 5.06
N ASP A 166 5.56 -20.52 4.38
CA ASP A 166 5.72 -21.48 3.30
C ASP A 166 6.41 -22.73 3.84
N VAL A 167 5.79 -23.91 3.66
CA VAL A 167 6.35 -25.20 4.08
C VAL A 167 6.32 -26.13 2.86
N ASP A 168 7.48 -26.67 2.49
CA ASP A 168 7.68 -27.58 1.35
C ASP A 168 7.05 -27.08 0.03
N GLY A 169 7.09 -25.77 -0.19
CA GLY A 169 6.53 -25.10 -1.38
C GLY A 169 5.01 -24.84 -1.32
N THR A 170 4.35 -25.16 -0.21
CA THR A 170 2.93 -24.88 0.03
C THR A 170 2.77 -23.64 0.92
N HIS A 171 1.95 -22.68 0.49
CA HIS A 171 1.66 -21.45 1.24
C HIS A 171 0.56 -21.66 2.27
N TYR A 172 0.88 -21.47 3.55
CA TYR A 172 -0.06 -21.52 4.66
C TYR A 172 -0.32 -20.11 5.19
N ALA A 173 -1.42 -19.51 4.75
CA ALA A 173 -1.92 -18.26 5.29
C ALA A 173 -2.27 -18.40 6.79
N CYS A 174 -1.89 -17.42 7.59
CA CYS A 174 -2.30 -17.26 9.00
C CYS A 174 -1.85 -18.34 10.00
N MET A 175 -1.03 -19.31 9.58
CA MET A 175 -0.48 -20.34 10.45
C MET A 175 0.49 -19.79 11.53
N ASN A 176 1.02 -18.58 11.35
CA ASN A 176 1.92 -17.91 12.30
C ASN A 176 1.20 -16.91 13.21
N MET A 177 -0.10 -17.08 13.46
CA MET A 177 -0.87 -16.23 14.36
C MET A 177 -0.82 -16.74 15.81
N TRP A 178 0.00 -16.13 16.65
CA TRP A 178 0.31 -16.65 17.99
C TRP A 178 -0.13 -15.70 19.13
N PRO A 179 -0.70 -16.22 20.23
CA PRO A 179 -1.09 -15.40 21.38
C PRO A 179 0.09 -14.61 21.97
N GLY A 180 -0.15 -13.34 22.29
CA GLY A 180 0.85 -12.45 22.86
C GLY A 180 1.50 -11.48 21.88
N ASP A 181 1.62 -11.86 20.59
CA ASP A 181 2.13 -10.97 19.54
C ASP A 181 1.16 -9.82 19.25
N ASN A 182 1.72 -8.72 18.76
CA ASN A 182 0.98 -7.59 18.24
C ASN A 182 1.02 -7.59 16.71
N LEU A 183 -0.15 -7.47 16.08
CA LEU A 183 -0.30 -7.30 14.64
C LEU A 183 -0.94 -5.93 14.32
N CYS A 184 -0.71 -5.41 13.12
CA CYS A 184 -1.30 -4.17 12.65
C CYS A 184 -2.72 -4.40 12.09
N VAL A 185 -3.71 -3.69 12.63
CA VAL A 185 -5.13 -3.75 12.19
C VAL A 185 -5.67 -2.44 11.61
N ALA A 186 -4.88 -1.37 11.62
CA ALA A 186 -5.14 -0.21 10.78
C ALA A 186 -3.86 0.60 10.57
N THR A 187 -3.59 0.99 9.33
CA THR A 187 -2.52 1.95 8.97
C THR A 187 -2.99 3.42 9.05
N GLY A 188 -4.27 3.67 9.38
CA GLY A 188 -4.89 4.99 9.30
C GLY A 188 -5.07 5.51 7.87
N ILE A 189 -4.70 4.73 6.86
CA ILE A 189 -4.80 5.06 5.44
C ILE A 189 -6.03 4.37 4.88
N ALA A 190 -7.09 5.13 4.67
CA ALA A 190 -8.34 4.63 4.08
C ALA A 190 -8.54 5.26 2.69
N PRO A 191 -8.07 4.64 1.58
CA PRO A 191 -8.16 5.21 0.24
C PRO A 191 -9.59 5.33 -0.28
N PHE A 192 -10.52 4.53 0.27
CA PHE A 192 -11.91 4.46 -0.19
C PHE A 192 -12.87 5.37 0.61
N LEU A 193 -12.43 5.98 1.71
CA LEU A 193 -13.26 6.91 2.47
C LEU A 193 -13.25 8.31 1.82
N PRO A 194 -14.41 8.91 1.50
CA PRO A 194 -14.48 10.29 1.02
C PRO A 194 -13.81 11.27 1.99
N VAL A 195 -13.01 12.19 1.47
CA VAL A 195 -12.52 13.33 2.25
C VAL A 195 -13.62 14.38 2.29
N THR A 196 -14.02 14.79 3.49
CA THR A 196 -14.99 15.86 3.72
C THR A 196 -14.31 17.02 4.40
N THR A 197 -14.50 18.23 3.90
CA THR A 197 -14.09 19.45 4.61
C THR A 197 -15.27 20.00 5.41
N THR A 198 -15.05 20.31 6.67
CA THR A 198 -16.06 20.99 7.50
C THR A 198 -16.22 22.45 7.07
N LEU A 199 -17.45 22.94 7.08
CA LEU A 199 -17.78 24.33 6.75
C LEU A 199 -18.45 24.98 7.97
N SER A 200 -18.14 26.25 8.24
CA SER A 200 -18.95 27.07 9.15
C SER A 200 -20.29 27.43 8.50
N ALA A 201 -21.29 27.83 9.29
CA ALA A 201 -22.60 28.24 8.75
C ALA A 201 -22.49 29.36 7.68
N VAL A 202 -21.63 30.36 7.94
CA VAL A 202 -21.33 31.45 6.99
C VAL A 202 -20.67 30.92 5.71
N SER A 203 -19.68 30.01 5.85
CA SER A 203 -19.03 29.39 4.71
C SER A 203 -19.98 28.49 3.91
N ALA A 204 -20.94 27.82 4.56
CA ALA A 204 -21.95 26.99 3.90
C ALA A 204 -22.94 27.85 3.09
N ALA A 205 -23.36 29.00 3.61
CA ALA A 205 -24.20 29.95 2.87
C ALA A 205 -23.47 30.52 1.64
N TYR A 206 -22.19 30.90 1.78
CA TYR A 206 -21.37 31.33 0.64
C TYR A 206 -21.18 30.23 -0.40
N HIS A 207 -20.90 29.00 0.03
CA HIS A 207 -20.81 27.83 -0.84
C HIS A 207 -22.11 27.56 -1.60
N ALA A 208 -23.27 27.69 -0.93
CA ALA A 208 -24.59 27.52 -1.56
C ALA A 208 -24.83 28.56 -2.65
N LEU A 209 -24.46 29.83 -2.41
CA LEU A 209 -24.55 30.91 -3.40
C LEU A 209 -23.64 30.63 -4.61
N VAL A 210 -22.37 30.28 -4.39
CA VAL A 210 -21.42 29.97 -5.48
C VAL A 210 -21.87 28.75 -6.28
N PHE A 211 -22.40 27.72 -5.62
CA PHE A 211 -22.97 26.53 -6.26
C PHE A 211 -24.17 26.90 -7.14
N ALA A 212 -25.17 27.60 -6.59
CA ALA A 212 -26.38 28.00 -7.29
C ALA A 212 -26.08 28.86 -8.53
N LEU A 213 -25.09 29.75 -8.44
CA LEU A 213 -24.64 30.57 -9.57
C LEU A 213 -23.93 29.73 -10.64
N ARG A 214 -23.07 28.77 -10.28
CA ARG A 214 -22.24 28.02 -11.23
C ARG A 214 -22.90 26.80 -11.87
N VAL A 215 -23.79 26.11 -11.16
CA VAL A 215 -24.50 24.91 -11.68
C VAL A 215 -25.14 25.12 -13.06
N PRO A 216 -25.95 26.17 -13.32
CA PRO A 216 -26.59 26.31 -14.63
C PRO A 216 -25.55 26.47 -15.75
N PHE A 217 -24.51 27.29 -15.57
CA PHE A 217 -23.45 27.44 -16.56
C PHE A 217 -22.62 26.17 -16.74
N PHE A 218 -22.28 25.48 -15.65
CA PHE A 218 -21.50 24.24 -15.72
C PHE A 218 -22.27 23.13 -16.45
N VAL A 219 -23.55 22.93 -16.11
CA VAL A 219 -24.39 21.92 -16.76
C VAL A 219 -24.62 22.27 -18.22
N ALA A 220 -24.98 23.52 -18.55
CA ALA A 220 -25.16 23.95 -19.94
C ALA A 220 -23.87 23.79 -20.77
N PHE A 221 -22.72 24.18 -20.23
CA PHE A 221 -21.44 24.06 -20.92
C PHE A 221 -20.99 22.60 -21.06
N ALA A 222 -21.14 21.77 -20.01
CA ALA A 222 -20.78 20.36 -20.06
C ALA A 222 -21.67 19.57 -21.04
N VAL A 223 -22.99 19.80 -21.02
CA VAL A 223 -23.93 19.19 -21.96
C VAL A 223 -23.64 19.67 -23.38
N GLY A 224 -23.47 20.98 -23.60
CA GLY A 224 -23.10 21.52 -24.92
C GLY A 224 -21.76 20.96 -25.42
N TYR A 225 -20.77 20.82 -24.53
CA TYR A 225 -19.48 20.24 -24.89
C TYR A 225 -19.60 18.79 -25.34
N PHE A 226 -20.21 17.92 -24.52
CA PHE A 226 -20.26 16.48 -24.80
C PHE A 226 -21.32 16.09 -25.84
N ALA A 227 -22.46 16.78 -25.92
CA ALA A 227 -23.52 16.47 -26.87
C ALA A 227 -23.34 17.12 -28.25
N LEU A 228 -22.60 18.22 -28.36
CA LEU A 228 -22.40 18.95 -29.63
C LEU A 228 -20.91 19.12 -29.98
N PHE A 229 -20.14 19.90 -29.19
CA PHE A 229 -18.78 20.29 -29.59
C PHE A 229 -17.81 19.11 -29.75
N HIS A 230 -17.97 18.04 -28.95
CA HIS A 230 -17.12 16.85 -29.03
C HIS A 230 -17.24 16.11 -30.37
N HIS A 231 -18.43 16.13 -30.98
CA HIS A 231 -18.71 15.47 -32.26
C HIS A 231 -18.29 16.31 -33.47
N LEU A 232 -18.08 17.62 -33.30
CA LEU A 232 -17.63 18.49 -34.38
C LEU A 232 -16.13 18.29 -34.71
N PRO A 233 -15.72 18.41 -35.99
CA PRO A 233 -14.33 18.30 -36.44
C PRO A 233 -13.54 19.59 -36.11
N LEU A 234 -13.56 20.00 -34.84
CA LEU A 234 -12.86 21.19 -34.36
C LEU A 234 -11.35 20.97 -34.29
N PRO A 235 -10.53 22.01 -34.58
CA PRO A 235 -9.10 21.97 -34.34
C PRO A 235 -8.75 21.60 -32.89
N VAL A 236 -7.64 20.89 -32.70
CA VAL A 236 -7.16 20.44 -31.37
C VAL A 236 -7.07 21.61 -30.38
N ILE A 237 -6.62 22.79 -30.84
CA ILE A 237 -6.53 24.01 -30.02
C ILE A 237 -7.90 24.41 -29.48
N ALA A 238 -8.95 24.43 -30.31
CA ALA A 238 -10.31 24.79 -29.90
C ALA A 238 -10.87 23.77 -28.89
N ARG A 239 -10.61 22.47 -29.08
CA ARG A 239 -10.98 21.42 -28.12
C ARG A 239 -10.29 21.62 -26.76
N LYS A 240 -8.98 21.92 -26.76
CA LYS A 240 -8.21 22.19 -25.52
C LYS A 240 -8.71 23.45 -24.80
N VAL A 241 -8.99 24.54 -25.54
CA VAL A 241 -9.58 25.77 -24.96
C VAL A 241 -10.93 25.48 -24.32
N ALA A 242 -11.83 24.74 -24.99
CA ALA A 242 -13.13 24.38 -24.43
C ALA A 242 -13.01 23.50 -23.16
N LEU A 243 -12.04 22.58 -23.11
CA LEU A 243 -11.76 21.80 -21.89
C LEU A 243 -11.22 22.66 -20.75
N TRP A 244 -10.39 23.66 -21.06
CA TRP A 244 -9.96 24.65 -20.07
C TRP A 244 -11.11 25.54 -19.57
N CYS A 245 -12.07 25.90 -20.42
CA CYS A 245 -13.30 26.57 -19.99
C CYS A 245 -14.14 25.68 -19.04
N LEU A 246 -14.27 24.39 -19.35
CA LEU A 246 -14.97 23.41 -18.50
C LEU A 246 -14.31 23.27 -17.11
N LEU A 247 -12.98 23.35 -17.03
CA LEU A 247 -12.21 23.39 -15.78
C LEU A 247 -12.29 24.77 -15.08
N GLY A 248 -12.38 25.86 -15.83
CA GLY A 248 -12.49 27.21 -15.30
C GLY A 248 -13.77 27.44 -14.49
N ILE A 249 -14.93 27.01 -15.00
CA ILE A 249 -16.24 27.20 -14.34
C ILE A 249 -16.26 26.75 -12.85
N PRO A 250 -15.78 25.56 -12.45
CA PRO A 250 -15.69 25.15 -11.04
C PRO A 250 -14.54 25.80 -10.24
N GLY A 251 -13.81 26.76 -10.81
CA GLY A 251 -12.75 27.49 -10.12
C GLY A 251 -11.35 26.87 -10.26
N ILE A 252 -11.12 26.01 -11.25
CA ILE A 252 -9.82 25.36 -11.50
C ILE A 252 -9.00 26.17 -12.50
N TRP A 253 -8.55 27.35 -12.05
CA TRP A 253 -7.70 28.26 -12.84
C TRP A 253 -6.19 28.03 -12.60
N TRP A 254 -5.84 27.42 -11.46
CA TRP A 254 -4.47 27.36 -10.94
C TRP A 254 -3.96 25.92 -10.91
N VAL A 255 -3.11 25.58 -11.89
CA VAL A 255 -2.41 24.30 -11.95
C VAL A 255 -0.93 24.49 -11.67
N ASP A 256 -0.44 23.92 -10.57
CA ASP A 256 0.97 23.89 -10.22
C ASP A 256 1.59 22.61 -10.81
N LEU A 257 2.02 22.69 -12.07
CA LEU A 257 2.75 21.63 -12.78
C LEU A 257 4.24 21.67 -12.41
N GLN A 258 4.82 20.53 -12.03
CA GLN A 258 6.27 20.40 -11.81
C GLN A 258 6.76 19.05 -12.33
N LEU A 259 7.93 19.05 -12.98
CA LEU A 259 8.69 17.85 -13.31
C LEU A 259 9.57 17.45 -12.13
N ASP A 260 9.71 16.15 -11.94
CA ASP A 260 10.59 15.57 -10.92
C ASP A 260 12.07 15.90 -11.17
N GLY A 261 12.83 16.11 -10.10
CA GLY A 261 14.24 16.55 -10.20
C GLY A 261 14.47 17.99 -10.73
N VAL A 262 13.42 18.75 -11.08
CA VAL A 262 13.55 20.10 -11.67
C VAL A 262 13.30 21.21 -10.65
N LYS A 263 14.14 22.26 -10.68
CA LYS A 263 13.93 23.47 -9.88
C LYS A 263 12.67 24.21 -10.34
N ARG A 264 11.90 24.76 -9.38
CA ARG A 264 10.70 25.54 -9.69
C ARG A 264 11.08 26.80 -10.48
N GLY A 265 10.41 27.05 -11.59
CA GLY A 265 10.65 28.21 -12.48
C GLY A 265 11.29 27.83 -13.80
N THR A 266 12.25 26.89 -13.83
CA THR A 266 12.96 26.48 -15.06
C THR A 266 12.21 25.39 -15.84
N LEU A 267 10.87 25.36 -15.78
CA LEU A 267 10.05 24.30 -16.39
C LEU A 267 9.92 24.47 -17.90
N ALA A 268 9.83 25.71 -18.38
CA ALA A 268 9.70 26.04 -19.80
C ALA A 268 10.97 25.72 -20.60
N ASP A 269 12.13 25.76 -19.95
CA ASP A 269 13.45 25.51 -20.55
C ASP A 269 13.74 24.01 -20.76
N GLN A 270 12.83 23.13 -20.32
CA GLN A 270 13.07 21.70 -20.31
C GLN A 270 12.76 21.05 -21.67
N PRO A 271 13.59 20.09 -22.11
CA PRO A 271 13.42 19.46 -23.42
C PRO A 271 12.12 18.64 -23.47
N ARG A 272 11.47 18.67 -24.64
CA ARG A 272 10.13 18.06 -24.85
C ARG A 272 10.05 16.57 -24.52
N HIS A 273 11.15 15.83 -24.66
CA HIS A 273 11.20 14.39 -24.36
C HIS A 273 10.97 14.04 -22.87
N ARG A 274 11.02 15.02 -21.95
CA ARG A 274 10.73 14.78 -20.52
C ARG A 274 9.26 15.02 -20.14
N PHE A 275 8.42 15.33 -21.13
CA PHE A 275 6.97 15.38 -20.97
C PHE A 275 6.33 14.28 -21.82
N PRO A 276 5.15 13.77 -21.43
CA PRO A 276 4.39 12.86 -22.29
C PRO A 276 4.13 13.45 -23.69
N HIS A 277 4.45 12.68 -24.71
CA HIS A 277 4.32 13.05 -26.13
C HIS A 277 3.79 11.89 -26.98
N GLY A 278 3.67 12.08 -28.30
CA GLY A 278 3.29 11.00 -29.22
C GLY A 278 4.18 9.76 -29.05
N GLY A 279 3.57 8.57 -29.05
CA GLY A 279 4.28 7.30 -28.91
C GLY A 279 4.73 6.99 -27.48
N THR A 280 4.17 7.64 -26.46
CA THR A 280 4.47 7.39 -25.04
C THR A 280 3.23 6.99 -24.25
N VAL A 281 3.43 6.37 -23.08
CA VAL A 281 2.34 5.98 -22.18
C VAL A 281 2.33 6.90 -20.96
N ILE A 282 1.15 7.39 -20.57
CA ILE A 282 0.90 8.09 -19.30
C ILE A 282 0.30 7.08 -18.34
N ALA A 283 1.00 6.77 -17.25
CA ALA A 283 0.45 6.02 -16.12
C ALA A 283 0.02 7.02 -15.04
N ALA A 284 -1.28 7.25 -14.89
CA ALA A 284 -1.82 8.26 -13.96
C ALA A 284 -2.53 7.63 -12.75
N ASN A 285 -2.41 8.27 -11.58
CA ASN A 285 -3.29 7.92 -10.46
C ASN A 285 -4.75 8.28 -10.80
N PHE A 286 -5.71 7.55 -10.23
CA PHE A 286 -7.12 7.75 -10.54
C PHE A 286 -7.92 8.13 -9.30
N THR A 287 -8.49 9.33 -9.29
CA THR A 287 -9.14 9.90 -8.11
C THR A 287 -10.40 10.71 -8.40
N SER A 288 -10.53 11.26 -9.61
CA SER A 288 -11.58 12.21 -9.96
C SER A 288 -11.84 12.22 -11.47
N PRO A 289 -13.08 12.49 -11.94
CA PRO A 289 -13.34 12.77 -13.36
C PRO A 289 -12.51 13.94 -13.91
N ILE A 290 -12.09 14.84 -13.03
CA ILE A 290 -11.21 15.98 -13.33
C ILE A 290 -9.84 15.50 -13.85
N ASP A 291 -9.34 14.34 -13.41
CA ASP A 291 -8.06 13.79 -13.87
C ASP A 291 -8.08 13.59 -15.38
N VAL A 292 -9.17 13.03 -15.89
CA VAL A 292 -9.41 12.77 -17.32
C VAL A 292 -9.52 14.08 -18.10
N VAL A 293 -10.31 15.04 -17.63
CA VAL A 293 -10.52 16.34 -18.30
C VAL A 293 -9.21 17.14 -18.36
N TYR A 294 -8.42 17.13 -17.29
CA TYR A 294 -7.11 17.79 -17.26
C TYR A 294 -6.11 17.14 -18.23
N LEU A 295 -5.98 15.81 -18.22
CA LEU A 295 -5.09 15.11 -19.15
C LEU A 295 -5.48 15.37 -20.62
N ALA A 296 -6.79 15.45 -20.91
CA ALA A 296 -7.30 15.83 -22.22
C ALA A 296 -6.93 17.29 -22.61
N ALA A 297 -7.07 18.24 -21.68
CA ALA A 297 -6.76 19.65 -21.92
C ALA A 297 -5.26 19.90 -22.18
N ILE A 298 -4.37 19.14 -21.53
CA ILE A 298 -2.91 19.26 -21.71
C ILE A 298 -2.41 18.40 -22.87
N PHE A 299 -2.56 17.09 -22.77
CA PHE A 299 -1.84 16.11 -23.60
C PHE A 299 -2.64 15.61 -24.81
N ASP A 300 -3.97 15.74 -24.81
CA ASP A 300 -4.88 15.11 -25.78
C ASP A 300 -4.58 13.60 -26.00
N PRO A 301 -4.52 12.78 -24.93
CA PRO A 301 -4.14 11.38 -25.04
C PRO A 301 -5.28 10.53 -25.63
N ILE A 302 -4.96 9.29 -26.00
CA ILE A 302 -5.95 8.22 -26.18
C ILE A 302 -6.27 7.64 -24.81
N PHE A 303 -7.54 7.68 -24.38
CA PHE A 303 -7.94 7.15 -23.07
C PHE A 303 -8.21 5.64 -23.13
N THR A 304 -7.87 4.97 -22.02
CA THR A 304 -8.07 3.53 -21.84
C THR A 304 -8.64 3.22 -20.47
N VAL A 305 -9.36 2.10 -20.36
CA VAL A 305 -9.77 1.49 -19.09
C VAL A 305 -8.98 0.20 -18.91
N ALA A 306 -8.19 0.14 -17.83
CA ALA A 306 -7.49 -1.06 -17.40
C ALA A 306 -8.36 -1.88 -16.45
N TYR A 307 -8.13 -3.20 -16.38
CA TYR A 307 -8.87 -4.12 -15.52
C TYR A 307 -7.93 -4.88 -14.57
N PRO A 308 -8.40 -5.27 -13.36
CA PRO A 308 -7.63 -6.12 -12.44
C PRO A 308 -7.18 -7.41 -13.13
N GLY A 309 -5.93 -7.83 -12.88
CA GLY A 309 -5.35 -9.07 -13.42
C GLY A 309 -5.32 -9.20 -14.95
N THR A 310 -5.59 -8.12 -15.70
CA THR A 310 -5.71 -8.15 -17.18
C THR A 310 -4.54 -7.38 -17.78
N ARG A 311 -3.83 -7.99 -18.76
CA ARG A 311 -2.72 -7.32 -19.46
C ARG A 311 -3.22 -6.38 -20.56
N ARG A 312 -4.42 -6.62 -21.09
CA ARG A 312 -5.04 -5.75 -22.10
C ARG A 312 -5.90 -4.64 -21.49
N VAL A 313 -6.13 -3.60 -22.27
CA VAL A 313 -6.97 -2.45 -21.91
C VAL A 313 -8.11 -2.27 -22.89
N ARG A 314 -9.19 -1.60 -22.49
CA ARG A 314 -10.26 -1.19 -23.41
C ARG A 314 -10.08 0.28 -23.78
N ARG A 315 -9.93 0.58 -25.07
CA ARG A 315 -9.91 1.98 -25.56
C ARG A 315 -11.28 2.63 -25.35
N VAL A 316 -11.29 3.87 -24.88
CA VAL A 316 -12.52 4.64 -24.62
C VAL A 316 -12.41 6.09 -25.12
N GLY A 317 -13.55 6.71 -25.42
CA GLY A 317 -13.64 8.15 -25.66
C GLY A 317 -13.55 8.96 -24.37
N LEU A 318 -13.31 10.28 -24.50
CA LEU A 318 -13.18 11.19 -23.36
C LEU A 318 -14.37 11.12 -22.38
N PHE A 319 -15.60 11.15 -22.90
CA PHE A 319 -16.80 11.07 -22.08
C PHE A 319 -16.91 9.74 -21.31
N ALA A 320 -16.58 8.62 -21.97
CA ALA A 320 -16.59 7.31 -21.33
C ALA A 320 -15.50 7.16 -20.25
N ALA A 321 -14.33 7.79 -20.44
CA ALA A 321 -13.29 7.87 -19.40
C ALA A 321 -13.72 8.74 -18.20
N VAL A 322 -14.40 9.88 -18.46
CA VAL A 322 -15.02 10.72 -17.40
C VAL A 322 -16.07 9.92 -16.61
N LEU A 323 -16.92 9.14 -17.29
CA LEU A 323 -17.90 8.27 -16.64
C LEU A 323 -17.25 7.11 -15.85
N ALA A 324 -16.12 6.57 -16.32
CA ALA A 324 -15.38 5.52 -15.60
C ALA A 324 -14.91 5.97 -14.21
N ALA A 325 -14.68 7.27 -13.99
CA ALA A 325 -14.35 7.82 -12.67
C ALA A 325 -15.55 7.90 -11.70
N LEU A 326 -16.78 7.78 -12.23
CA LEU A 326 -18.04 7.78 -11.47
C LEU A 326 -18.63 6.37 -11.32
N ALA A 327 -18.13 5.41 -12.10
CA ALA A 327 -18.58 4.03 -12.15
C ALA A 327 -18.26 3.27 -10.84
N PRO A 328 -18.99 2.17 -10.55
CA PRO A 328 -18.57 1.20 -9.54
C PRO A 328 -17.19 0.60 -9.88
N PRO A 329 -16.44 0.08 -8.90
CA PRO A 329 -15.23 -0.70 -9.16
C PRO A 329 -15.56 -1.87 -10.11
N PRO A 330 -14.75 -2.13 -11.16
CA PRO A 330 -15.01 -3.22 -12.08
C PRO A 330 -14.89 -4.56 -11.36
N SER A 331 -15.93 -5.39 -11.42
CA SER A 331 -15.87 -6.76 -10.91
C SER A 331 -15.38 -7.74 -11.98
N ALA A 332 -15.00 -8.95 -11.58
CA ALA A 332 -14.63 -10.02 -12.51
C ALA A 332 -15.76 -10.38 -13.51
N ALA A 333 -17.02 -10.16 -13.14
CA ALA A 333 -18.18 -10.35 -14.02
C ALA A 333 -18.37 -9.20 -15.03
N ASP A 334 -17.77 -8.03 -14.79
CA ASP A 334 -17.79 -6.87 -15.68
C ASP A 334 -16.60 -6.84 -16.66
N ARG A 335 -15.78 -7.90 -16.72
CA ARG A 335 -14.67 -8.01 -17.67
C ARG A 335 -15.24 -7.98 -19.10
N PRO A 336 -14.80 -7.03 -19.97
CA PRO A 336 -15.24 -6.99 -21.36
C PRO A 336 -14.88 -8.28 -22.09
N ARG A 337 -15.60 -8.58 -23.17
CA ARG A 337 -15.23 -9.65 -24.11
C ARG A 337 -13.82 -9.38 -24.65
N ASP A 338 -13.03 -10.43 -24.86
CA ASP A 338 -11.66 -10.32 -25.38
C ASP A 338 -11.56 -9.53 -26.70
N SER A 339 -12.63 -9.51 -27.51
CA SER A 339 -12.76 -8.71 -28.73
C SER A 339 -12.81 -7.19 -28.51
N GLU A 340 -13.09 -6.73 -27.30
CA GLU A 340 -13.11 -5.31 -26.90
C GLU A 340 -11.80 -4.88 -26.21
N LEU A 341 -10.90 -5.84 -25.95
CA LEU A 341 -9.62 -5.63 -25.29
C LEU A 341 -8.49 -5.54 -26.31
N VAL A 342 -7.64 -4.52 -26.18
CA VAL A 342 -6.49 -4.23 -27.06
C VAL A 342 -5.21 -4.13 -26.24
N SER A 343 -4.06 -4.48 -26.84
CA SER A 343 -2.77 -4.28 -26.19
C SER A 343 -2.31 -2.81 -26.28
N LEU A 344 -1.43 -2.39 -25.37
CA LEU A 344 -0.83 -1.05 -25.47
C LEU A 344 0.01 -0.91 -26.74
N ARG A 345 0.75 -1.95 -27.14
CA ARG A 345 1.48 -1.99 -28.43
C ARG A 345 0.59 -1.65 -29.63
N GLN A 346 -0.58 -2.31 -29.77
CA GLN A 346 -1.52 -2.03 -30.88
C GLN A 346 -2.02 -0.59 -30.88
N LEU A 347 -2.25 0.00 -29.70
CA LEU A 347 -2.67 1.39 -29.59
C LEU A 347 -1.54 2.38 -29.91
N LEU A 348 -0.28 2.05 -29.60
CA LEU A 348 0.88 2.87 -29.94
C LEU A 348 1.12 2.87 -31.46
N GLU A 349 1.01 1.71 -32.10
CA GLU A 349 1.05 1.54 -33.56
C GLU A 349 -0.09 2.28 -34.27
N GLN A 350 -1.30 2.28 -33.69
CA GLN A 350 -2.47 2.97 -34.26
C GLN A 350 -2.46 4.50 -34.06
N TYR A 351 -1.81 4.99 -33.00
CA TYR A 351 -1.82 6.41 -32.62
C TYR A 351 -0.42 6.97 -32.31
N PRO A 352 0.55 6.91 -33.25
CA PRO A 352 1.94 7.30 -32.99
C PRO A 352 2.10 8.77 -32.58
N ASP A 353 1.23 9.68 -33.04
CA ASP A 353 1.31 11.10 -32.73
C ASP A 353 0.72 11.49 -31.35
N ARG A 354 0.11 10.55 -30.62
CA ARG A 354 -0.59 10.83 -29.35
C ARG A 354 -0.12 9.94 -28.19
N PRO A 355 0.00 10.47 -26.97
CA PRO A 355 0.24 9.64 -25.80
C PRO A 355 -1.00 8.78 -25.47
N ILE A 356 -0.81 7.65 -24.80
CA ILE A 356 -1.91 6.80 -24.29
C ILE A 356 -2.05 7.01 -22.80
N ALA A 357 -3.23 7.39 -22.32
CA ALA A 357 -3.53 7.51 -20.90
C ALA A 357 -4.09 6.19 -20.34
N VAL A 358 -3.39 5.64 -19.36
CA VAL A 358 -3.74 4.45 -18.59
C VAL A 358 -3.93 4.85 -17.13
N PHE A 359 -5.02 4.37 -16.53
CA PHE A 359 -5.29 4.49 -15.10
C PHE A 359 -5.07 3.12 -14.43
N PRO A 360 -3.81 2.74 -14.13
CA PRO A 360 -3.45 1.38 -13.72
C PRO A 360 -4.02 0.95 -12.36
N GLU A 361 -4.52 1.88 -11.53
CA GLU A 361 -5.24 1.55 -10.28
C GLU A 361 -6.63 0.92 -10.54
N CYS A 362 -7.11 0.90 -11.79
CA CYS A 362 -8.40 0.34 -12.26
C CYS A 362 -9.67 0.93 -11.62
N THR A 363 -9.56 1.77 -10.60
CA THR A 363 -10.68 2.36 -9.89
C THR A 363 -10.25 3.62 -9.14
N THR A 364 -11.19 4.51 -8.85
CA THR A 364 -10.91 5.79 -8.19
C THR A 364 -10.59 5.67 -6.69
N THR A 365 -9.65 6.46 -6.19
CA THR A 365 -9.37 6.62 -4.75
C THR A 365 -9.61 8.06 -4.29
N ASN A 366 -9.42 8.32 -2.99
CA ASN A 366 -9.43 9.66 -2.43
C ASN A 366 -8.07 10.37 -2.52
N GLY A 367 -7.09 9.80 -3.24
CA GLY A 367 -5.75 10.36 -3.38
C GLY A 367 -4.91 10.34 -2.10
N LYS A 368 -5.21 9.49 -1.10
CA LYS A 368 -4.36 9.28 0.09
C LYS A 368 -3.42 8.07 0.00
N ALA A 369 -3.57 7.23 -1.02
CA ALA A 369 -2.71 6.08 -1.29
C ALA A 369 -2.73 5.73 -2.78
N ILE A 370 -1.76 4.92 -3.21
CA ILE A 370 -1.75 4.26 -4.53
C ILE A 370 -2.09 2.78 -4.34
N LEU A 371 -3.07 2.28 -5.07
CA LEU A 371 -3.45 0.86 -5.09
C LEU A 371 -2.40 0.01 -5.86
N PRO A 372 -2.42 -1.34 -5.74
CA PRO A 372 -1.68 -2.21 -6.64
C PRO A 372 -2.06 -1.94 -8.10
N LEU A 373 -1.07 -1.90 -8.98
CA LEU A 373 -1.27 -1.59 -10.39
C LEU A 373 -1.67 -2.83 -11.18
N SER A 374 -2.58 -2.66 -12.14
CA SER A 374 -2.87 -3.67 -13.17
C SER A 374 -1.63 -4.01 -14.00
N PRO A 375 -1.46 -5.29 -14.40
CA PRO A 375 -0.36 -5.70 -15.28
C PRO A 375 -0.46 -5.12 -16.70
N SER A 376 -1.49 -4.33 -17.01
CA SER A 376 -1.66 -3.69 -18.32
C SER A 376 -0.49 -2.83 -18.80
N LEU A 377 0.32 -2.27 -17.90
CA LEU A 377 1.53 -1.52 -18.26
C LEU A 377 2.66 -2.40 -18.81
N LEU A 378 2.60 -3.72 -18.59
CA LEU A 378 3.62 -4.68 -19.05
C LEU A 378 3.50 -5.01 -20.54
N GLU A 379 2.37 -4.69 -21.18
CA GLU A 379 2.20 -4.74 -22.64
C GLU A 379 2.86 -3.54 -23.35
N CYS A 380 3.47 -2.61 -22.60
CA CYS A 380 4.25 -1.53 -23.18
C CYS A 380 5.58 -2.08 -23.75
N PRO A 381 5.94 -1.76 -25.01
CA PRO A 381 7.25 -2.09 -25.57
C PRO A 381 8.41 -1.52 -24.72
N ALA A 382 9.57 -2.18 -24.73
CA ALA A 382 10.73 -1.80 -23.91
C ALA A 382 11.37 -0.47 -24.34
N ASP A 383 11.23 -0.11 -25.61
CA ASP A 383 11.67 1.14 -26.25
C ASP A 383 10.74 2.33 -25.94
N VAL A 384 9.53 2.08 -25.43
CA VAL A 384 8.53 3.11 -25.16
C VAL A 384 8.58 3.55 -23.71
N GLN A 385 8.59 4.87 -23.50
CA GLN A 385 8.61 5.46 -22.17
C GLN A 385 7.20 5.52 -21.56
N ILE A 386 7.11 5.07 -20.31
CA ILE A 386 5.94 5.20 -19.43
C ILE A 386 6.22 6.35 -18.46
N PHE A 387 5.42 7.41 -18.51
CA PHE A 387 5.51 8.56 -17.61
C PHE A 387 4.54 8.40 -16.43
N PRO A 388 5.02 8.26 -15.19
CA PRO A 388 4.18 8.32 -14.00
C PRO A 388 3.71 9.76 -13.77
N VAL A 389 2.40 9.99 -13.78
CA VAL A 389 1.77 11.31 -13.58
C VAL A 389 0.87 11.27 -12.35
N SER A 390 1.22 12.06 -11.34
CA SER A 390 0.41 12.23 -10.13
C SER A 390 -0.34 13.56 -10.16
N LEU A 391 -1.66 13.49 -10.01
CA LEU A 391 -2.57 14.61 -9.83
C LEU A 391 -3.06 14.63 -8.38
N ARG A 392 -2.98 15.81 -7.74
CA ARG A 392 -3.45 16.01 -6.37
C ARG A 392 -4.21 17.31 -6.21
N TYR A 393 -5.37 17.21 -5.58
CA TYR A 393 -6.28 18.32 -5.34
C TYR A 393 -6.00 19.04 -4.01
N THR A 394 -6.24 20.34 -3.98
CA THR A 394 -6.32 21.15 -2.76
C THR A 394 -7.52 22.11 -2.88
N PRO A 395 -8.58 21.95 -2.08
CA PRO A 395 -8.83 20.86 -1.11
C PRO A 395 -9.00 19.47 -1.77
N ALA A 396 -8.93 18.39 -0.98
CA ALA A 396 -8.93 17.00 -1.47
C ALA A 396 -10.32 16.33 -1.53
N ASP A 397 -11.39 17.12 -1.37
CA ASP A 397 -12.78 16.68 -1.33
C ASP A 397 -13.48 16.62 -2.71
N VAL A 398 -12.78 16.99 -3.78
CA VAL A 398 -13.19 16.84 -5.19
C VAL A 398 -12.78 15.49 -5.80
N THR A 399 -12.79 14.42 -4.98
CA THR A 399 -12.45 13.04 -5.37
C THR A 399 -13.69 12.14 -5.34
N THR A 400 -13.66 11.01 -6.07
CA THR A 400 -14.79 10.10 -6.26
C THR A 400 -14.53 8.66 -5.77
N PRO A 401 -14.00 8.44 -4.55
CA PRO A 401 -13.64 7.11 -4.05
C PRO A 401 -14.84 6.17 -3.83
N VAL A 402 -16.07 6.68 -3.78
CA VAL A 402 -17.29 5.90 -3.56
C VAL A 402 -18.28 6.19 -4.69
N PRO A 403 -18.74 5.16 -5.45
CA PRO A 403 -19.68 5.33 -6.53
C PRO A 403 -21.04 5.85 -6.03
N GLY A 404 -21.84 6.40 -6.94
CA GLY A 404 -23.19 6.92 -6.63
C GLY A 404 -23.23 8.23 -5.83
N ARG A 405 -22.09 8.76 -5.34
CA ARG A 405 -22.02 10.05 -4.62
C ARG A 405 -21.85 11.27 -5.52
N TRP A 406 -22.32 11.20 -6.77
CA TRP A 406 -22.12 12.23 -7.80
C TRP A 406 -22.66 13.61 -7.41
N VAL A 407 -23.80 13.70 -6.70
CA VAL A 407 -24.34 14.97 -6.19
C VAL A 407 -23.37 15.63 -5.20
N SER A 408 -22.77 14.85 -4.29
CA SER A 408 -21.80 15.34 -3.31
C SER A 408 -20.50 15.78 -3.98
N PHE A 409 -20.06 15.06 -5.02
CA PHE A 409 -18.92 15.46 -5.83
C PHE A 409 -19.20 16.78 -6.58
N LEU A 410 -20.36 16.90 -7.24
CA LEU A 410 -20.75 18.10 -7.98
C LEU A 410 -20.89 19.31 -7.05
N TRP A 411 -21.44 19.12 -5.84
CA TRP A 411 -21.45 20.13 -4.78
C TRP A 411 -20.04 20.57 -4.38
N ASN A 412 -19.15 19.64 -4.04
CA ASN A 412 -17.78 19.96 -3.65
C ASN A 412 -17.02 20.65 -4.78
N LEU A 413 -17.25 20.24 -6.03
CA LEU A 413 -16.62 20.82 -7.21
C LEU A 413 -17.09 22.26 -7.49
N LEU A 414 -18.40 22.51 -7.47
CA LEU A 414 -18.95 23.80 -7.89
C LEU A 414 -19.11 24.82 -6.77
N SER A 415 -19.31 24.39 -5.51
CA SER A 415 -19.48 25.30 -4.37
C SER A 415 -18.18 25.98 -3.91
N ARG A 416 -17.02 25.47 -4.34
CA ARG A 416 -15.70 25.96 -3.94
C ARG A 416 -15.31 27.21 -4.71
N PRO A 417 -14.86 28.32 -4.06
CA PRO A 417 -14.41 29.50 -4.79
C PRO A 417 -13.26 29.18 -5.76
N THR A 418 -12.28 28.41 -5.30
CA THR A 418 -11.13 27.93 -6.07
C THR A 418 -10.77 26.50 -5.70
N THR A 419 -10.24 25.76 -6.67
CA THR A 419 -9.68 24.41 -6.50
C THR A 419 -8.34 24.36 -7.22
N CYS A 420 -7.27 24.00 -6.52
CA CYS A 420 -5.92 23.90 -7.12
C CYS A 420 -5.58 22.44 -7.44
N ILE A 421 -5.08 22.20 -8.65
CA ILE A 421 -4.47 20.92 -9.03
C ILE A 421 -2.95 21.06 -8.95
N ARG A 422 -2.30 20.19 -8.19
CA ARG A 422 -0.85 20.00 -8.22
C ARG A 422 -0.56 18.78 -9.08
N VAL A 423 0.17 18.99 -10.16
CA VAL A 423 0.52 17.93 -11.11
C VAL A 423 2.01 17.68 -11.06
N ARG A 424 2.38 16.42 -10.95
CA ARG A 424 3.76 15.97 -10.80
C ARG A 424 4.03 14.86 -11.80
N ILE A 425 5.08 15.02 -12.59
CA ILE A 425 5.46 14.08 -13.65
C ILE A 425 6.87 13.58 -13.32
N ALA A 426 7.03 12.27 -13.18
CA ALA A 426 8.34 11.64 -13.06
C ALA A 426 9.01 11.47 -14.44
N GLU A 427 10.31 11.21 -14.41
CA GLU A 427 11.06 10.77 -15.58
C GLU A 427 10.45 9.49 -16.19
N GLY A 428 10.56 9.35 -17.51
CA GLY A 428 10.02 8.21 -18.25
C GLY A 428 10.71 6.90 -17.86
N GLN A 429 9.92 5.90 -17.48
CA GLN A 429 10.39 4.56 -17.15
C GLN A 429 10.18 3.62 -18.33
N SER A 430 11.17 2.78 -18.64
CA SER A 430 11.09 1.77 -19.69
C SER A 430 10.69 0.41 -19.12
N ASN A 431 9.97 -0.39 -19.92
CA ASN A 431 9.60 -1.76 -19.54
C ASN A 431 10.79 -2.72 -19.68
N THR A 432 11.58 -2.86 -18.61
CA THR A 432 12.80 -3.69 -18.60
C THR A 432 12.52 -5.19 -18.71
N SER A 433 11.35 -5.69 -18.27
CA SER A 433 11.01 -7.11 -18.41
C SER A 433 10.84 -7.52 -19.87
N ALA A 434 10.25 -6.66 -20.70
CA ALA A 434 10.09 -6.87 -22.14
C ALA A 434 11.42 -6.81 -22.94
N ALA A 435 12.50 -6.28 -22.36
CA ALA A 435 13.83 -6.36 -22.97
C ALA A 435 14.50 -7.72 -22.74
N SER A 436 14.30 -8.32 -21.55
CA SER A 436 14.90 -9.61 -21.17
C SER A 436 14.44 -10.76 -22.08
N THR A 437 13.15 -10.77 -22.46
CA THR A 437 12.58 -11.81 -23.34
C THR A 437 13.15 -11.80 -24.77
N ASN A 438 13.64 -10.66 -25.26
CA ASN A 438 14.19 -10.57 -26.62
C ASN A 438 15.62 -11.12 -26.74
N GLY A 439 16.33 -11.30 -25.61
CA GLY A 439 17.68 -11.86 -25.59
C GLY A 439 17.74 -13.40 -25.64
N ALA A 440 16.61 -14.08 -25.42
CA ALA A 440 16.53 -15.53 -25.28
C ALA A 440 15.86 -16.19 -26.52
N SER A 441 16.49 -16.07 -27.69
CA SER A 441 16.03 -16.72 -28.92
C SER A 441 17.10 -17.63 -29.53
N THR A 442 17.22 -18.85 -29.00
CA THR A 442 17.66 -20.02 -29.77
C THR A 442 16.84 -21.24 -29.33
N ASN A 443 16.07 -21.78 -30.29
CA ASN A 443 15.29 -23.03 -30.24
C ASN A 443 14.19 -23.20 -29.17
N GLY A 444 12.93 -23.22 -29.61
CA GLY A 444 11.86 -23.87 -28.84
C GLY A 444 10.44 -23.37 -29.10
N GLN A 445 9.79 -23.90 -30.16
CA GLN A 445 8.33 -23.91 -30.39
C GLN A 445 7.48 -22.73 -29.87
N VAL A 446 6.95 -21.93 -30.81
CA VAL A 446 5.87 -20.97 -30.56
C VAL A 446 4.62 -21.67 -30.03
N ARG A 447 4.50 -21.77 -28.70
CA ARG A 447 3.24 -22.04 -28.01
C ARG A 447 2.62 -20.71 -27.59
N SER A 448 1.66 -20.25 -28.39
CA SER A 448 0.74 -19.19 -27.98
C SER A 448 -0.07 -19.68 -26.76
N ARG A 449 0.43 -19.38 -25.55
CA ARG A 449 -0.30 -19.57 -24.29
C ARG A 449 -1.19 -18.34 -24.08
N GLY A 450 -2.47 -18.57 -23.75
CA GLY A 450 -3.47 -17.51 -23.57
C GLY A 450 -3.02 -16.43 -22.57
N ALA A 451 -3.15 -15.17 -22.97
CA ALA A 451 -2.37 -14.07 -22.40
C ALA A 451 -3.04 -13.29 -21.24
N ASP A 452 -4.22 -13.70 -20.75
CA ASP A 452 -5.06 -12.90 -19.85
C ASP A 452 -5.27 -13.46 -18.42
N ALA A 453 -4.42 -14.42 -18.02
CA ALA A 453 -4.31 -14.94 -16.64
C ALA A 453 -2.91 -15.51 -16.32
N GLY A 454 -1.85 -14.93 -16.91
CA GLY A 454 -0.47 -15.30 -16.58
C GLY A 454 -0.06 -14.69 -15.25
N ASP A 455 0.51 -15.49 -14.36
CA ASP A 455 1.08 -15.01 -13.10
C ASP A 455 2.22 -14.01 -13.39
N VAL A 456 2.32 -12.95 -12.57
CA VAL A 456 3.24 -11.83 -12.84
C VAL A 456 4.63 -12.22 -12.35
N SER A 457 5.61 -12.28 -13.26
CA SER A 457 6.99 -12.61 -12.89
C SER A 457 7.61 -11.58 -11.94
N ALA A 458 8.65 -11.97 -11.20
CA ALA A 458 9.33 -11.07 -10.26
C ALA A 458 9.92 -9.82 -10.97
N GLU A 459 10.41 -9.99 -12.20
CA GLU A 459 10.94 -8.93 -13.05
C GLU A 459 9.83 -7.95 -13.50
N GLU A 460 8.67 -8.48 -13.93
CA GLU A 460 7.49 -7.67 -14.25
C GLU A 460 6.95 -6.92 -13.02
N GLN A 461 6.90 -7.60 -11.87
CA GLN A 461 6.43 -6.98 -10.62
C GLN A 461 7.33 -5.83 -10.19
N ARG A 462 8.66 -5.92 -10.41
CA ARG A 462 9.59 -4.80 -10.19
C ARG A 462 9.29 -3.58 -11.07
N VAL A 463 8.85 -3.78 -12.32
CA VAL A 463 8.43 -2.66 -13.20
C VAL A 463 7.16 -2.00 -12.66
N LEU A 464 6.14 -2.78 -12.29
CA LEU A 464 4.91 -2.25 -11.68
C LEU A 464 5.20 -1.53 -10.36
N ASP A 465 6.10 -2.07 -9.54
CA ASP A 465 6.52 -1.51 -8.27
C ASP A 465 7.27 -0.17 -8.45
N ALA A 466 8.14 -0.05 -9.45
CA ALA A 466 8.87 1.19 -9.74
C ALA A 466 7.94 2.33 -10.21
N ILE A 467 6.91 1.99 -10.99
CA ILE A 467 5.89 2.96 -11.44
C ILE A 467 4.99 3.34 -10.25
N ALA A 468 4.56 2.37 -9.44
CA ALA A 468 3.74 2.60 -8.25
C ALA A 468 4.48 3.45 -7.19
N GLU A 469 5.77 3.23 -7.00
CA GLU A 469 6.62 3.99 -6.09
C GLU A 469 6.83 5.42 -6.59
N ALA A 470 7.02 5.61 -7.91
CA ALA A 470 7.03 6.94 -8.50
C ALA A 470 5.71 7.68 -8.27
N LEU A 471 4.56 7.05 -8.55
CA LEU A 471 3.24 7.65 -8.27
C LEU A 471 3.05 8.01 -6.79
N ALA A 472 3.46 7.13 -5.87
CA ALA A 472 3.36 7.35 -4.44
C ALA A 472 4.23 8.52 -3.96
N ARG A 473 5.49 8.55 -4.41
CA ARG A 473 6.46 9.62 -4.14
C ARG A 473 6.02 10.98 -4.68
N LEU A 474 5.56 11.04 -5.93
CA LEU A 474 5.02 12.25 -6.57
C LEU A 474 3.78 12.78 -5.82
N GLY A 475 2.84 11.89 -5.46
CA GLY A 475 1.62 12.24 -4.72
C GLY A 475 1.86 12.61 -3.25
N ARG A 476 3.03 12.25 -2.70
CA ARG A 476 3.36 12.26 -1.27
C ARG A 476 2.40 11.41 -0.45
N VAL A 477 2.17 10.19 -0.91
CA VAL A 477 1.30 9.17 -0.33
C VAL A 477 2.05 7.85 -0.21
N LYS A 478 1.45 6.83 0.40
CA LYS A 478 2.01 5.48 0.43
C LYS A 478 1.33 4.57 -0.58
N ARG A 479 2.07 3.58 -1.08
CA ARG A 479 1.49 2.39 -1.70
C ARG A 479 0.71 1.61 -0.63
N VAL A 480 -0.41 1.01 -1.00
CA VAL A 480 -1.20 0.14 -0.12
C VAL A 480 -1.47 -1.20 -0.77
N GLY A 481 -1.71 -2.22 0.05
CA GLY A 481 -2.04 -3.55 -0.42
C GLY A 481 -3.46 -3.76 -0.93
N LEU A 482 -4.34 -2.77 -0.74
CA LEU A 482 -5.77 -2.82 -0.99
C LEU A 482 -6.11 -2.93 -2.48
N THR A 483 -6.88 -3.93 -2.88
CA THR A 483 -7.21 -4.19 -4.29
C THR A 483 -8.57 -3.58 -4.70
N VAL A 484 -8.97 -3.80 -5.97
CA VAL A 484 -10.30 -3.41 -6.48
C VAL A 484 -11.40 -4.28 -5.86
N GLU A 485 -11.08 -5.52 -5.51
CA GLU A 485 -11.94 -6.44 -4.77
C GLU A 485 -12.20 -5.94 -3.35
N ASP A 486 -11.16 -5.48 -2.63
CA ASP A 486 -11.32 -4.83 -1.32
C ASP A 486 -12.20 -3.57 -1.41
N LYS A 487 -12.02 -2.74 -2.45
CA LYS A 487 -12.91 -1.58 -2.71
C LYS A 487 -14.35 -2.03 -2.93
N SER A 488 -14.55 -3.11 -3.69
CA SER A 488 -15.88 -3.67 -3.98
C SER A 488 -16.56 -4.18 -2.71
N ALA A 489 -15.82 -4.86 -1.82
CA ALA A 489 -16.29 -5.28 -0.50
C ALA A 489 -16.64 -4.07 0.38
N PHE A 490 -15.77 -3.06 0.44
CA PHE A 490 -16.00 -1.82 1.18
C PHE A 490 -17.28 -1.08 0.72
N VAL A 491 -17.49 -0.96 -0.60
CA VAL A 491 -18.69 -0.32 -1.16
C VAL A 491 -19.95 -1.12 -0.77
N LYS A 492 -19.94 -2.46 -0.91
CA LYS A 492 -21.06 -3.33 -0.49
C LYS A 492 -21.39 -3.15 1.00
N ALA A 493 -20.37 -3.14 1.87
CA ALA A 493 -20.55 -2.93 3.32
C ALA A 493 -21.12 -1.54 3.65
N LEU A 494 -20.67 -0.49 2.95
CA LEU A 494 -21.14 0.88 3.13
C LEU A 494 -22.60 1.07 2.72
N HIS A 495 -23.08 0.34 1.70
CA HIS A 495 -24.50 0.31 1.33
C HIS A 495 -25.34 -0.47 2.34
N ARG A 496 -24.89 -1.65 2.80
CA ARG A 496 -25.61 -2.46 3.81
C ARG A 496 -25.81 -1.75 5.16
N LYS A 497 -24.95 -0.80 5.52
CA LYS A 497 -25.10 0.02 6.74
C LYS A 497 -26.13 1.16 6.60
N ARG A 498 -26.73 1.34 5.42
CA ARG A 498 -27.67 2.43 5.09
C ARG A 498 -29.09 1.94 4.76
N SER A 499 -29.24 0.66 4.48
CA SER A 499 -30.50 -0.10 4.51
C SER A 499 -30.80 -0.57 5.93
#